data_AF-A0A7S2CCT0-F1
#
_entry.id   AF-A0A7S2CCT0-F1
#
_cell.length_a   1.000
_cell.length_b   1.000
_cell.length_c   1.000
_cell.angle_alpha   90.00
_cell.angle_beta   90.00
_cell.angle_gamma   90.00
#
_symmetry.space_group_name_H-M   'P 1'
#
loop_
_entity.id
_entity.type
_entity.pdbx_description
1 polymer ?
#
loop_
_entity_poly.entity_id
_entity_poly.type
_entity_poly.pdbx_seq_one_letter_code
_entity_poly.pdbx_strand_id
1 'polypeptide(L)'
;MAHAHTWDEFEPVGMRYRILDKVALEDGRGLAAKDPLPEVLTPRCSKRMHVNPGHIMTPVGELSYFGVRGRAEPLRFILHYSGLAYTNRIVAGSEWGDMKAATPRGQLPIFLPEDEEEPICGTLEIAKFIAELSKVPGLMPTDTAASESAGKMFEVAMAEKVHEAFKALNILPAVEVEGKLSAIVAAAVKEIVPFSKQLTEAGSYFGGAAPHYGDFALFYAVDILRVHDANVFETLGGSWKSWFDAMSKLSGIEAYLKSRPKANGGEVGFPGSRIATLPLDD
;
A
#
# COMPACT_ATOMS: atom_id res chain seq x y z
N MET A 1 -23.12 7.25 -10.48
CA MET A 1 -21.94 7.55 -11.30
C MET A 1 -20.84 7.97 -10.34
N ALA A 2 -19.86 7.09 -10.13
CA ALA A 2 -18.78 7.32 -9.19
C ALA A 2 -17.74 8.23 -9.84
N HIS A 3 -17.55 9.43 -9.28
CA HIS A 3 -16.43 10.29 -9.66
C HIS A 3 -15.16 9.69 -9.05
N ALA A 4 -14.27 9.18 -9.90
CA ALA A 4 -12.91 8.88 -9.51
C ALA A 4 -12.20 10.19 -9.18
N HIS A 5 -11.92 10.44 -7.90
CA HIS A 5 -11.03 11.52 -7.51
C HIS A 5 -9.61 11.15 -7.97
N THR A 6 -9.14 11.79 -9.04
CA THR A 6 -7.77 11.68 -9.54
C THR A 6 -6.81 12.41 -8.61
N TRP A 7 -5.55 11.99 -8.61
CA TRP A 7 -4.43 12.54 -7.82
C TRP A 7 -3.99 13.95 -8.26
N ASP A 8 -4.87 14.74 -8.85
CA ASP A 8 -4.53 16.03 -9.46
C ASP A 8 -4.75 17.23 -8.51
N GLU A 9 -5.31 17.00 -7.31
CA GLU A 9 -5.64 18.09 -6.36
C GLU A 9 -4.60 18.32 -5.25
N PHE A 10 -3.46 17.64 -5.27
CA PHE A 10 -2.36 17.89 -4.32
C PHE A 10 -1.13 18.47 -5.04
N GLU A 11 -1.24 19.73 -5.47
CA GLU A 11 -0.04 20.57 -5.60
C GLU A 11 0.34 21.08 -4.19
N PRO A 12 1.59 20.95 -3.73
CA PRO A 12 2.03 21.60 -2.51
C PRO A 12 1.93 23.11 -2.69
N VAL A 13 0.98 23.73 -1.99
CA VAL A 13 0.86 25.19 -1.94
C VAL A 13 2.11 25.77 -1.28
N GLY A 14 2.97 26.40 -2.09
CA GLY A 14 3.83 27.49 -1.64
C GLY A 14 5.28 27.15 -1.30
N MET A 15 6.11 26.88 -2.31
CA MET A 15 7.51 27.29 -2.31
C MET A 15 7.87 27.87 -3.67
N ARG A 16 7.64 29.18 -3.86
CA ARG A 16 8.17 29.93 -5.00
C ARG A 16 9.63 30.27 -4.74
N TYR A 17 10.56 29.50 -5.27
CA TYR A 17 11.92 30.01 -5.48
C TYR A 17 11.96 30.74 -6.82
N ARG A 18 12.12 32.08 -6.74
CA ARG A 18 12.47 32.93 -7.88
C ARG A 18 13.82 32.46 -8.42
N ILE A 19 13.87 32.04 -9.68
CA ILE A 19 15.05 32.20 -10.50
C ILE A 19 14.67 33.15 -11.64
N LEU A 20 15.19 34.37 -11.52
CA LEU A 20 15.31 35.32 -12.62
C LEU A 20 16.48 34.82 -13.48
N ASP A 21 16.31 34.53 -14.75
CA ASP A 21 16.45 35.53 -15.82
C ASP A 21 16.22 34.93 -17.22
N LYS A 22 15.95 35.86 -18.13
CA LYS A 22 15.34 35.76 -19.47
C LYS A 22 16.30 35.30 -20.58
N VAL A 23 15.67 35.10 -21.76
CA VAL A 23 16.13 35.33 -23.17
C VAL A 23 16.01 34.02 -23.99
N ALA A 24 15.36 33.91 -25.14
CA ALA A 24 14.50 34.78 -25.95
C ALA A 24 13.77 33.90 -27.00
N LEU A 25 12.76 34.51 -27.61
CA LEU A 25 11.84 34.02 -28.64
C LEU A 25 12.48 33.81 -30.02
N GLU A 26 11.70 33.08 -30.84
CA GLU A 26 11.61 33.06 -32.32
C GLU A 26 12.59 32.15 -33.10
N ASP A 27 12.04 31.11 -33.73
CA ASP A 27 11.61 31.25 -35.12
C ASP A 27 10.74 30.08 -35.60
N GLY A 28 9.66 30.41 -36.30
CA GLY A 28 8.71 29.45 -36.86
C GLY A 28 9.18 28.80 -38.16
N ARG A 29 8.68 27.59 -38.42
CA ARG A 29 8.33 27.06 -39.76
C ARG A 29 7.76 25.64 -39.65
N GLY A 30 6.60 25.43 -40.30
CA GLY A 30 6.24 24.12 -40.89
C GLY A 30 5.07 23.37 -40.27
N LEU A 31 3.85 23.68 -40.72
CA LEU A 31 2.72 22.76 -40.71
C LEU A 31 3.01 21.60 -41.68
N ALA A 32 3.05 20.37 -41.17
CA ALA A 32 3.04 19.14 -41.96
C ALA A 32 2.12 18.10 -41.30
N ALA A 33 1.58 17.22 -42.14
CA ALA A 33 0.41 16.38 -41.93
C ALA A 33 0.41 15.51 -40.66
N LYS A 34 -0.80 15.31 -40.11
CA LYS A 34 -1.08 14.39 -39.00
C LYS A 34 -0.87 12.95 -39.47
N ASP A 35 0.19 12.30 -38.98
CA ASP A 35 0.26 10.85 -38.94
C ASP A 35 -0.81 10.32 -37.96
N PRO A 36 -1.47 9.19 -38.26
CA PRO A 36 -2.42 8.59 -37.32
C PRO A 36 -1.68 8.14 -36.06
N LEU A 37 -2.28 8.40 -34.91
CA LEU A 37 -1.81 7.97 -33.59
C LEU A 37 -1.51 6.46 -33.63
N PRO A 38 -0.35 5.99 -33.12
CA PRO A 38 -0.08 4.57 -33.04
C PRO A 38 -1.11 3.91 -32.12
N GLU A 39 -1.56 2.75 -32.58
CA GLU A 39 -2.51 1.84 -31.94
C GLU A 39 -2.20 1.68 -30.44
N VAL A 40 -3.21 1.91 -29.59
CA VAL A 40 -3.10 1.75 -28.14
C VAL A 40 -2.81 0.28 -27.82
N LEU A 41 -1.52 -0.05 -27.70
CA LEU A 41 -1.07 -1.33 -27.16
C LEU A 41 -1.48 -1.38 -25.69
N THR A 42 -2.48 -2.20 -25.39
CA THR A 42 -2.80 -2.54 -24.01
C THR A 42 -1.60 -3.27 -23.39
N PRO A 43 -1.09 -2.87 -22.21
CA PRO A 43 -0.02 -3.62 -21.56
C PRO A 43 -0.54 -5.02 -21.21
N ARG A 44 0.06 -6.04 -21.83
CA ARG A 44 -0.18 -7.45 -21.49
C ARG A 44 0.42 -7.73 -20.12
N CYS A 45 -0.40 -7.56 -19.09
CA CYS A 45 -0.17 -8.13 -17.78
C CYS A 45 -0.22 -9.67 -17.90
N SER A 46 0.77 -10.35 -17.31
CA SER A 46 0.95 -11.81 -17.21
C SER A 46 1.61 -12.54 -18.40
N LYS A 47 2.91 -12.77 -18.26
CA LYS A 47 3.51 -14.07 -18.59
C LYS A 47 4.04 -14.69 -17.30
N ARG A 48 3.82 -16.01 -17.17
CA ARG A 48 4.11 -16.81 -15.98
C ARG A 48 5.63 -17.03 -15.87
N MET A 49 6.26 -16.61 -14.77
CA MET A 49 7.69 -16.81 -14.53
C MET A 49 8.00 -18.16 -13.86
N HIS A 50 9.13 -18.74 -14.23
CA HIS A 50 9.82 -19.81 -13.49
C HIS A 50 10.86 -19.15 -12.58
N VAL A 51 10.87 -19.47 -11.29
CA VAL A 51 11.87 -18.98 -10.34
C VAL A 51 12.58 -20.19 -9.72
N ASN A 52 13.91 -20.19 -9.76
CA ASN A 52 14.75 -21.26 -9.23
C ASN A 52 14.86 -21.16 -7.69
N PRO A 53 14.66 -22.27 -6.94
CA PRO A 53 14.74 -22.24 -5.49
C PRO A 53 16.19 -22.47 -5.05
N GLY A 54 16.92 -21.40 -4.75
CA GLY A 54 18.22 -21.43 -4.11
C GLY A 54 18.41 -20.20 -3.25
N HIS A 55 18.45 -20.39 -1.92
CA HIS A 55 18.71 -19.34 -0.93
C HIS A 55 19.97 -18.54 -1.29
N ILE A 56 19.79 -17.33 -1.80
CA ILE A 56 20.78 -16.27 -1.79
C ILE A 56 20.07 -15.04 -1.24
N MET A 57 20.76 -14.29 -0.38
CA MET A 57 20.40 -12.98 0.20
C MET A 57 20.18 -11.87 -0.86
N THR A 58 19.89 -12.22 -2.11
CA THR A 58 19.64 -11.28 -3.19
C THR A 58 18.20 -10.79 -3.07
N PRO A 59 17.96 -9.46 -3.17
CA PRO A 59 16.62 -8.92 -3.27
C PRO A 59 15.82 -9.60 -4.38
N VAL A 60 14.54 -9.90 -4.13
CA VAL A 60 13.62 -10.39 -5.19
C VAL A 60 13.09 -9.26 -6.07
N GLY A 61 13.40 -8.01 -5.70
CA GLY A 61 12.98 -6.81 -6.40
C GLY A 61 12.96 -5.59 -5.49
N GLU A 62 12.50 -4.48 -6.05
CA GLU A 62 12.36 -3.19 -5.39
C GLU A 62 10.88 -2.82 -5.19
N LEU A 63 10.51 -2.47 -3.96
CA LEU A 63 9.24 -1.83 -3.63
C LEU A 63 9.46 -0.32 -3.51
N SER A 64 8.90 0.45 -4.44
CA SER A 64 8.96 1.91 -4.46
C SER A 64 7.68 2.53 -3.91
N TYR A 65 7.78 3.33 -2.84
CA TYR A 65 6.65 4.08 -2.25
C TYR A 65 7.11 5.33 -1.50
N PHE A 66 6.16 6.20 -1.14
CA PHE A 66 6.44 7.32 -0.24
C PHE A 66 6.90 6.85 1.14
N GLY A 67 7.54 7.75 1.89
CA GLY A 67 7.94 7.59 3.30
C GLY A 67 6.74 7.56 4.26
N VAL A 68 5.75 6.71 3.98
CA VAL A 68 4.55 6.49 4.78
C VAL A 68 4.28 4.99 4.85
N ARG A 69 3.44 4.56 5.80
CA ARG A 69 2.92 3.18 5.81
C ARG A 69 1.99 2.99 4.60
N GLY A 70 0.87 3.70 4.62
CA GLY A 70 -0.05 3.88 3.49
C GLY A 70 -0.37 2.58 2.73
N ARG A 71 -0.47 2.68 1.40
CA ARG A 71 -0.83 1.55 0.54
C ARG A 71 0.28 0.50 0.38
N ALA A 72 1.52 0.79 0.76
CA ALA A 72 2.61 -0.19 0.65
C ALA A 72 2.77 -1.06 1.90
N GLU A 73 2.20 -0.68 3.04
CA GLU A 73 2.41 -1.42 4.30
C GLU A 73 1.99 -2.90 4.23
N PRO A 74 0.85 -3.26 3.60
CA PRO A 74 0.51 -4.68 3.42
C PRO A 74 1.52 -5.44 2.59
N LEU A 75 2.16 -4.77 1.61
CA LEU A 75 3.19 -5.38 0.77
C LEU A 75 4.45 -5.68 1.60
N ARG A 76 4.85 -4.74 2.46
CA ARG A 76 5.95 -4.92 3.41
C ARG A 76 5.64 -6.09 4.36
N PHE A 77 4.43 -6.17 4.90
CA PHE A 77 4.01 -7.32 5.72
C PHE A 77 4.13 -8.65 4.96
N ILE A 78 3.62 -8.73 3.73
CA ILE A 78 3.70 -9.96 2.91
C ILE A 78 5.16 -10.33 2.63
N LEU A 79 6.03 -9.37 2.28
CA LEU A 79 7.46 -9.61 2.04
C LEU A 79 8.17 -10.15 3.29
N HIS A 80 7.96 -9.51 4.44
CA HIS A 80 8.55 -9.92 5.71
C HIS A 80 8.02 -11.27 6.21
N TYR A 81 6.72 -11.53 6.07
CA TYR A 81 6.15 -12.85 6.37
C TYR A 81 6.72 -13.94 5.47
N SER A 82 6.98 -13.62 4.19
CA SER A 82 7.53 -14.54 3.21
C SER A 82 9.03 -14.79 3.36
N GLY A 83 9.72 -14.03 4.20
CA GLY A 83 11.18 -14.08 4.33
C GLY A 83 11.93 -13.65 3.04
N LEU A 84 11.26 -12.89 2.16
CA LEU A 84 11.87 -12.43 0.92
C LEU A 84 12.65 -11.13 1.17
N ALA A 85 13.94 -11.14 0.86
CA ALA A 85 14.74 -9.93 0.83
C ALA A 85 14.25 -9.01 -0.30
N TYR A 86 14.19 -7.70 -0.07
CA TYR A 86 13.78 -6.73 -1.09
C TYR A 86 14.39 -5.36 -0.81
N THR A 87 14.45 -4.52 -1.83
CA THR A 87 14.84 -3.11 -1.69
C THR A 87 13.59 -2.27 -1.38
N ASN A 88 13.55 -1.58 -0.23
CA ASN A 88 12.48 -0.64 0.11
C ASN A 88 12.88 0.77 -0.30
N ARG A 89 12.57 1.18 -1.54
CA ARG A 89 12.91 2.51 -2.04
C ARG A 89 11.88 3.54 -1.57
N ILE A 90 12.35 4.49 -0.77
CA ILE A 90 11.55 5.63 -0.33
C ILE A 90 11.64 6.74 -1.38
N VAL A 91 10.50 7.03 -2.02
CA VAL A 91 10.39 8.10 -3.01
C VAL A 91 10.17 9.43 -2.29
N ALA A 92 11.10 10.37 -2.48
CA ALA A 92 10.95 11.71 -1.95
C ALA A 92 9.90 12.51 -2.75
N GLY A 93 9.19 13.42 -2.07
CA GLY A 93 8.18 14.26 -2.73
C GLY A 93 8.73 15.11 -3.88
N SER A 94 10.00 15.54 -3.78
CA SER A 94 10.72 16.27 -4.83
C SER A 94 11.00 15.42 -6.08
N GLU A 95 11.17 14.10 -5.92
CA GLU A 95 11.40 13.17 -7.02
C GLU A 95 10.08 12.76 -7.69
N TRP A 96 8.98 12.76 -6.94
CA TRP A 96 7.71 12.24 -7.40
C TRP A 96 7.14 12.97 -8.62
N GLY A 97 7.32 14.29 -8.70
CA GLY A 97 6.83 15.08 -9.84
C GLY A 97 7.35 14.55 -11.17
N ASP A 98 8.66 14.28 -11.24
CA ASP A 98 9.32 13.76 -12.44
C ASP A 98 9.01 12.27 -12.66
N MET A 99 8.95 11.48 -11.57
CA MET A 99 8.65 10.05 -11.64
C MET A 99 7.20 9.77 -12.07
N LYS A 100 6.23 10.60 -11.71
CA LYS A 100 4.79 10.33 -11.93
C LYS A 100 4.48 10.02 -13.39
N ALA A 101 5.07 10.76 -14.32
CA ALA A 101 4.87 10.55 -15.76
C ALA A 101 5.47 9.23 -16.27
N ALA A 102 6.55 8.74 -15.63
CA ALA A 102 7.22 7.50 -15.98
C ALA A 102 6.62 6.27 -15.27
N THR A 103 5.92 6.45 -14.14
CA THR A 103 5.29 5.32 -13.44
C THR A 103 4.05 4.81 -14.18
N PRO A 104 3.87 3.48 -14.29
CA PRO A 104 2.64 2.92 -14.85
C PRO A 104 1.42 3.42 -14.07
N ARG A 105 0.44 3.96 -14.81
CA ARG A 105 -0.80 4.57 -14.26
C ARG A 105 -0.59 5.82 -13.39
N GLY A 106 0.61 6.40 -13.33
CA GLY A 106 0.88 7.63 -12.58
C GLY A 106 0.66 7.49 -11.07
N GLN A 107 0.94 6.31 -10.52
CA GLN A 107 0.62 5.94 -9.14
C GLN A 107 1.75 5.17 -8.47
N LEU A 108 1.81 5.28 -7.14
CA LEU A 108 2.57 4.41 -6.25
C LEU A 108 1.60 3.67 -5.30
N PRO A 109 1.95 2.48 -4.76
CA PRO A 109 3.23 1.78 -4.92
C PRO A 109 3.40 1.10 -6.28
N ILE A 110 4.67 0.88 -6.62
CA ILE A 110 5.11 0.00 -7.70
C ILE A 110 6.12 -1.02 -7.17
N PHE A 111 6.19 -2.18 -7.79
CA PHE A 111 7.18 -3.21 -7.50
C PHE A 111 7.93 -3.59 -8.77
N LEU A 112 9.25 -3.49 -8.78
CA LEU A 112 10.11 -3.90 -9.88
C LEU A 112 10.81 -5.22 -9.50
N PRO A 113 10.38 -6.37 -10.03
CA PRO A 113 11.11 -7.63 -9.83
C PRO A 113 12.55 -7.54 -10.37
N GLU A 114 13.49 -8.24 -9.73
CA GLU A 114 14.93 -8.16 -10.05
C GLU A 114 15.25 -8.44 -11.54
N ASP A 115 14.54 -9.37 -12.16
CA ASP A 115 14.77 -9.83 -13.54
C ASP A 115 13.80 -9.22 -14.57
N GLU A 116 13.10 -8.13 -14.22
CA GLU A 116 12.09 -7.51 -15.07
C GLU A 116 12.43 -6.04 -15.35
N GLU A 117 12.12 -5.57 -16.57
CA GLU A 117 12.32 -4.17 -16.96
C GLU A 117 11.13 -3.28 -16.56
N GLU A 118 9.94 -3.87 -16.47
CA GLU A 118 8.69 -3.15 -16.25
C GLU A 118 8.13 -3.39 -14.85
N PRO A 119 7.79 -2.33 -14.09
CA PRO A 119 7.28 -2.50 -12.75
C PRO A 119 5.79 -2.89 -12.74
N ILE A 120 5.42 -3.70 -11.76
CA ILE A 120 4.04 -4.03 -11.44
C ILE A 120 3.42 -2.84 -10.70
N CYS A 121 2.24 -2.40 -11.13
CA CYS A 121 1.50 -1.32 -10.50
C CYS A 121 0.17 -1.81 -9.90
N GLY A 122 -0.24 -1.19 -8.81
CA GLY A 122 -1.46 -1.54 -8.08
C GLY A 122 -1.17 -2.43 -6.88
N THR A 123 -1.65 -2.00 -5.71
CA THR A 123 -1.33 -2.66 -4.44
C THR A 123 -1.81 -4.11 -4.40
N LEU A 124 -2.99 -4.41 -4.94
CA LEU A 124 -3.52 -5.78 -4.96
C LEU A 124 -2.71 -6.67 -5.90
N GLU A 125 -2.38 -6.17 -7.09
CA GLU A 125 -1.62 -6.89 -8.11
C GLU A 125 -0.21 -7.22 -7.60
N ILE A 126 0.46 -6.25 -6.96
CA ILE A 126 1.75 -6.46 -6.32
C ILE A 126 1.63 -7.49 -5.19
N ALA A 127 0.59 -7.41 -4.34
CA ALA A 127 0.39 -8.36 -3.26
C ALA A 127 0.23 -9.81 -3.76
N LYS A 128 -0.58 -10.01 -4.81
CA LYS A 128 -0.78 -11.33 -5.44
C LYS A 128 0.53 -11.84 -6.06
N PHE A 129 1.28 -10.98 -6.73
CA PHE A 129 2.58 -11.33 -7.29
C PHE A 129 3.56 -11.80 -6.20
N ILE A 130 3.71 -11.04 -5.10
CA ILE A 130 4.62 -11.40 -4.00
C ILE A 130 4.14 -12.70 -3.32
N ALA A 131 2.83 -12.86 -3.12
CA ALA A 131 2.26 -14.08 -2.55
C ALA A 131 2.56 -15.31 -3.42
N GLU A 132 2.39 -15.21 -4.74
CA GLU A 132 2.74 -16.26 -5.69
C GLU A 132 4.25 -16.55 -5.72
N LEU A 133 5.08 -15.52 -5.61
CA LEU A 133 6.54 -15.62 -5.60
C LEU A 133 7.06 -16.35 -4.35
N SER A 134 6.47 -16.07 -3.18
CA SER A 134 6.92 -16.57 -1.88
C SER A 134 6.95 -18.09 -1.74
N LYS A 135 6.05 -18.79 -2.45
CA LYS A 135 5.75 -20.23 -2.25
C LYS A 135 5.38 -20.62 -0.82
N VAL A 136 5.06 -19.65 0.06
CA VAL A 136 4.56 -19.95 1.41
C VAL A 136 3.18 -20.59 1.29
N PRO A 137 2.96 -21.80 1.85
CA PRO A 137 1.68 -22.47 1.75
C PRO A 137 0.53 -21.61 2.31
N GLY A 138 -0.56 -21.51 1.54
CA GLY A 138 -1.75 -20.75 1.91
C GLY A 138 -1.69 -19.24 1.67
N LEU A 139 -0.49 -18.65 1.52
CA LEU A 139 -0.35 -17.21 1.33
C LEU A 139 -1.03 -16.72 0.04
N MET A 140 -0.83 -17.47 -1.04
CA MET A 140 -1.66 -17.40 -2.24
C MET A 140 -2.60 -18.60 -2.26
N PRO A 141 -3.91 -18.41 -2.00
CA PRO A 141 -4.88 -19.48 -2.09
C PRO A 141 -4.96 -20.05 -3.51
N THR A 142 -5.22 -21.34 -3.61
CA THR A 142 -5.32 -22.06 -4.90
C THR A 142 -6.74 -22.51 -5.23
N ASP A 143 -7.59 -22.69 -4.22
CA ASP A 143 -9.01 -22.94 -4.45
C ASP A 143 -9.74 -21.63 -4.77
N THR A 144 -10.78 -21.73 -5.59
CA THR A 144 -11.51 -20.57 -6.10
C THR A 144 -12.13 -19.73 -4.98
N ALA A 145 -12.78 -20.37 -4.01
CA ALA A 145 -13.52 -19.67 -2.96
C ALA A 145 -12.58 -18.88 -2.02
N ALA A 146 -11.47 -19.47 -1.60
CA ALA A 146 -10.49 -18.77 -0.78
C ALA A 146 -9.77 -17.66 -1.58
N SER A 147 -9.52 -17.87 -2.87
CA SER A 147 -8.94 -16.84 -3.75
C SER A 147 -9.86 -15.62 -3.90
N GLU A 148 -11.16 -15.86 -4.11
CA GLU A 148 -12.18 -14.81 -4.17
C GLU A 148 -12.30 -14.08 -2.83
N SER A 149 -12.31 -14.82 -1.72
CA SER A 149 -12.36 -14.25 -0.37
C SER A 149 -11.14 -13.36 -0.10
N ALA A 150 -9.92 -13.85 -0.36
CA ALA A 150 -8.68 -13.10 -0.17
C ALA A 150 -8.64 -11.83 -1.04
N GLY A 151 -9.06 -11.92 -2.30
CA GLY A 151 -9.19 -10.78 -3.21
C GLY A 151 -10.16 -9.74 -2.67
N LYS A 152 -11.38 -10.17 -2.31
CA LYS A 152 -12.42 -9.28 -1.79
C LYS A 152 -11.98 -8.58 -0.50
N MET A 153 -11.33 -9.32 0.38
CA MET A 153 -10.78 -8.81 1.64
C MET A 153 -9.77 -7.70 1.40
N PHE A 154 -8.84 -7.93 0.47
CA PHE A 154 -7.84 -6.94 0.10
C PHE A 154 -8.47 -5.69 -0.51
N GLU A 155 -9.43 -5.85 -1.43
CA GLU A 155 -10.16 -4.73 -2.04
C GLU A 155 -10.87 -3.87 -0.99
N VAL A 156 -11.57 -4.49 -0.03
CA VAL A 156 -12.26 -3.77 1.04
C VAL A 156 -11.26 -3.03 1.94
N ALA A 157 -10.13 -3.66 2.30
CA ALA A 157 -9.07 -3.02 3.06
C ALA A 157 -8.43 -1.82 2.33
N MET A 158 -8.57 -1.74 1.00
CA MET A 158 -8.07 -0.66 0.15
C MET A 158 -9.15 0.31 -0.34
N ALA A 159 -10.40 0.08 0.06
CA ALA A 159 -11.55 0.86 -0.38
C ALA A 159 -11.50 2.30 0.15
N GLU A 160 -12.32 3.16 -0.45
CA GLU A 160 -12.28 4.61 -0.24
C GLU A 160 -12.29 5.03 1.24
N LYS A 161 -13.20 4.49 2.06
CA LYS A 161 -13.31 4.88 3.48
C LYS A 161 -12.16 4.41 4.34
N VAL A 162 -11.61 3.23 4.06
CA VAL A 162 -10.37 2.78 4.72
C VAL A 162 -9.18 3.63 4.25
N HIS A 163 -9.14 3.98 2.97
CA HIS A 163 -8.11 4.83 2.40
C HIS A 163 -8.16 6.28 2.91
N GLU A 164 -9.34 6.83 3.21
CA GLU A 164 -9.50 8.11 3.90
C GLU A 164 -8.81 8.09 5.27
N ALA A 165 -8.95 7.01 6.04
CA ALA A 165 -8.23 6.84 7.30
C ALA A 165 -6.71 6.79 7.09
N PHE A 166 -6.23 6.10 6.04
CA PHE A 166 -4.80 6.06 5.71
C PHE A 166 -4.26 7.47 5.45
N LYS A 167 -4.96 8.27 4.63
CA LYS A 167 -4.59 9.65 4.32
C LYS A 167 -4.59 10.52 5.59
N ALA A 168 -5.63 10.43 6.40
CA ALA A 168 -5.78 11.23 7.60
C ALA A 168 -4.67 10.95 8.63
N LEU A 169 -4.18 9.72 8.70
CA LEU A 169 -3.17 9.31 9.69
C LEU A 169 -1.73 9.46 9.17
N ASN A 170 -1.49 9.20 7.88
CA ASN A 170 -0.14 9.17 7.31
C ASN A 170 0.27 10.46 6.59
N ILE A 171 -0.68 11.22 6.04
CA ILE A 171 -0.38 12.28 5.05
C ILE A 171 -0.79 13.65 5.58
N LEU A 172 -2.03 13.79 6.02
CA LEU A 172 -2.57 15.10 6.41
C LEU A 172 -1.99 15.55 7.76
N PRO A 173 -1.70 16.85 7.94
CA PRO A 173 -1.35 17.40 9.24
C PRO A 173 -2.43 17.09 10.29
N ALA A 174 -2.01 16.72 11.49
CA ALA A 174 -2.91 16.27 12.56
C ALA A 174 -4.00 17.29 12.91
N VAL A 175 -3.70 18.58 12.78
CA VAL A 175 -4.62 19.71 13.01
C VAL A 175 -5.74 19.79 11.97
N GLU A 176 -5.50 19.37 10.72
CA GLU A 176 -6.51 19.45 9.65
C GLU A 176 -7.59 18.37 9.78
N VAL A 177 -7.24 17.26 10.42
CA VAL A 177 -8.13 16.11 10.64
C VAL A 177 -8.70 16.08 12.06
N GLU A 178 -8.32 17.03 12.90
CA GLU A 178 -8.85 17.20 14.25
C GLU A 178 -10.39 17.37 14.22
N GLY A 179 -11.08 16.70 15.14
CA GLY A 179 -12.55 16.67 15.18
C GLY A 179 -13.23 15.81 14.12
N LYS A 180 -12.57 15.45 13.01
CA LYS A 180 -13.12 14.59 11.95
C LYS A 180 -12.63 13.14 12.03
N LEU A 181 -11.47 12.93 12.65
CA LEU A 181 -10.78 11.64 12.63
C LEU A 181 -11.62 10.48 13.20
N SER A 182 -12.38 10.70 14.28
CA SER A 182 -13.26 9.65 14.83
C SER A 182 -14.35 9.23 13.84
N ALA A 183 -14.91 10.16 13.06
CA ALA A 183 -15.91 9.84 12.04
C ALA A 183 -15.29 9.08 10.86
N ILE A 184 -14.07 9.47 10.44
CA ILE A 184 -13.31 8.77 9.40
C ILE A 184 -13.00 7.34 9.84
N VAL A 185 -12.49 7.16 11.06
CA VAL A 185 -12.18 5.83 11.63
C VAL A 185 -13.44 4.98 11.74
N ALA A 186 -14.55 5.54 12.24
CA ALA A 186 -15.82 4.82 12.33
C ALA A 186 -16.36 4.40 10.96
N ALA A 187 -16.17 5.21 9.92
CA ALA A 187 -16.55 4.86 8.55
C ALA A 187 -15.69 3.69 8.02
N ALA A 188 -14.37 3.72 8.26
CA ALA A 188 -13.48 2.62 7.89
C ALA A 188 -13.82 1.31 8.63
N VAL A 189 -14.15 1.38 9.93
CA VAL A 189 -14.57 0.21 10.72
C VAL A 189 -15.83 -0.43 10.14
N LYS A 190 -16.80 0.38 9.69
CA LYS A 190 -18.04 -0.11 9.05
C LYS A 190 -17.78 -0.90 7.77
N GLU A 191 -16.73 -0.60 7.02
CA GLU A 191 -16.35 -1.35 5.81
C GLU A 191 -15.83 -2.75 6.14
N ILE A 192 -15.04 -2.89 7.21
CA ILE A 192 -14.33 -4.14 7.53
C ILE A 192 -15.10 -5.05 8.50
N VAL A 193 -15.97 -4.50 9.35
CA VAL A 193 -16.74 -5.29 10.34
C VAL A 193 -17.60 -6.43 9.74
N PRO A 194 -18.07 -6.39 8.48
CA PRO A 194 -18.79 -7.53 7.90
C PRO A 194 -17.97 -8.82 7.84
N PHE A 195 -16.63 -8.75 7.85
CA PHE A 195 -15.77 -9.93 7.88
C PHE A 195 -15.82 -10.70 9.20
N SER A 196 -16.38 -10.15 10.30
CA SER A 196 -16.50 -10.83 11.60
C SER A 196 -17.07 -12.25 11.50
N LYS A 197 -18.03 -12.47 10.58
CA LYS A 197 -18.67 -13.77 10.37
C LYS A 197 -17.71 -14.84 9.83
N GLN A 198 -16.77 -14.44 8.98
CA GLN A 198 -15.80 -15.36 8.38
C GLN A 198 -14.78 -15.84 9.40
N LEU A 199 -14.44 -14.99 10.38
CA LEU A 199 -13.45 -15.31 11.41
C LEU A 199 -13.99 -16.27 12.48
N THR A 200 -15.30 -16.27 12.74
CA THR A 200 -15.91 -17.21 13.68
C THR A 200 -16.00 -18.64 13.15
N GLU A 201 -15.86 -18.81 11.83
CA GLU A 201 -15.94 -20.09 11.13
C GLU A 201 -14.56 -20.62 10.71
N ALA A 202 -13.60 -19.72 10.53
CA ALA A 202 -12.20 -20.03 10.20
C ALA A 202 -11.34 -20.23 11.45
N GLY A 203 -10.15 -20.82 11.28
CA GLY A 203 -9.17 -21.03 12.34
C GLY A 203 -8.59 -19.73 12.91
N SER A 204 -7.29 -19.69 13.18
CA SER A 204 -6.65 -18.48 13.73
C SER A 204 -6.56 -17.31 12.74
N TYR A 205 -6.78 -17.57 11.45
CA TYR A 205 -6.68 -16.61 10.35
C TYR A 205 -7.90 -16.69 9.42
N PHE A 206 -8.14 -15.67 8.61
CA PHE A 206 -9.16 -15.75 7.56
C PHE A 206 -8.81 -16.82 6.51
N GLY A 207 -7.53 -17.06 6.26
CA GLY A 207 -7.04 -18.22 5.51
C GLY A 207 -7.13 -19.57 6.26
N GLY A 208 -7.78 -19.63 7.42
CA GLY A 208 -7.95 -20.84 8.22
C GLY A 208 -6.76 -21.10 9.15
N ALA A 209 -5.89 -22.04 8.77
CA ALA A 209 -4.72 -22.43 9.58
C ALA A 209 -3.53 -21.46 9.43
N ALA A 210 -3.46 -20.72 8.33
CA ALA A 210 -2.43 -19.73 8.02
C ALA A 210 -3.05 -18.53 7.31
N PRO A 211 -2.45 -17.33 7.37
CA PRO A 211 -2.98 -16.16 6.68
C PRO A 211 -2.74 -16.23 5.17
N HIS A 212 -3.69 -15.71 4.40
CA HIS A 212 -3.51 -15.40 2.97
C HIS A 212 -3.22 -13.91 2.77
N TYR A 213 -2.85 -13.48 1.55
CA TYR A 213 -2.49 -12.08 1.25
C TYR A 213 -3.59 -11.07 1.65
N GLY A 214 -4.87 -11.47 1.65
CA GLY A 214 -6.00 -10.65 2.11
C GLY A 214 -5.95 -10.32 3.61
N ASP A 215 -5.47 -11.25 4.45
CA ASP A 215 -5.32 -11.03 5.90
C ASP A 215 -4.37 -9.87 6.16
N PHE A 216 -3.27 -9.76 5.40
CA PHE A 216 -2.26 -8.73 5.60
C PHE A 216 -2.76 -7.32 5.27
N ALA A 217 -3.67 -7.19 4.30
CA ALA A 217 -4.31 -5.90 4.01
C ALA A 217 -5.28 -5.49 5.12
N LEU A 218 -6.12 -6.42 5.60
CA LEU A 218 -6.95 -6.16 6.77
C LEU A 218 -6.12 -5.89 8.03
N PHE A 219 -4.99 -6.59 8.18
CA PHE A 219 -4.13 -6.44 9.35
C PHE A 219 -3.60 -5.02 9.41
N TYR A 220 -3.13 -4.48 8.29
CA TYR A 220 -2.78 -3.06 8.21
C TYR A 220 -3.98 -2.13 8.44
N ALA A 221 -5.15 -2.44 7.88
CA ALA A 221 -6.35 -1.64 8.09
C ALA A 221 -6.70 -1.54 9.58
N VAL A 222 -6.60 -2.62 10.35
CA VAL A 222 -6.82 -2.58 11.80
C VAL A 222 -5.65 -1.91 12.52
N ASP A 223 -4.40 -2.19 12.15
CA ASP A 223 -3.18 -1.62 12.73
C ASP A 223 -3.22 -0.09 12.72
N ILE A 224 -3.58 0.50 11.58
CA ILE A 224 -3.62 1.95 11.42
C ILE A 224 -4.82 2.58 12.14
N LEU A 225 -6.00 1.94 12.16
CA LEU A 225 -7.17 2.48 12.86
C LEU A 225 -6.97 2.53 14.38
N ARG A 226 -6.23 1.56 14.94
CA ARG A 226 -5.86 1.52 16.36
C ARG A 226 -5.01 2.70 16.83
N VAL A 227 -4.29 3.35 15.92
CA VAL A 227 -3.47 4.54 16.25
C VAL A 227 -4.35 5.69 16.76
N HIS A 228 -5.60 5.79 16.30
CA HIS A 228 -6.57 6.76 16.80
C HIS A 228 -7.48 6.18 17.89
N ASP A 229 -7.92 4.93 17.72
CA ASP A 229 -8.88 4.28 18.60
C ASP A 229 -8.30 2.99 19.22
N ALA A 230 -7.73 3.11 20.41
CA ALA A 230 -7.21 1.97 21.16
C ALA A 230 -8.30 0.93 21.50
N ASN A 231 -9.58 1.34 21.49
CA ASN A 231 -10.73 0.52 21.81
C ASN A 231 -11.45 0.00 20.55
N VAL A 232 -10.84 0.08 19.36
CA VAL A 232 -11.47 -0.36 18.10
C VAL A 232 -12.01 -1.81 18.17
N PHE A 233 -11.41 -2.66 19.00
CA PHE A 233 -11.86 -4.04 19.22
C PHE A 233 -13.16 -4.18 20.01
N GLU A 234 -13.58 -3.16 20.77
CA GLU A 234 -14.91 -3.12 21.37
C GLU A 234 -15.99 -3.07 20.29
N THR A 235 -15.70 -2.43 19.15
CA THR A 235 -16.60 -2.36 17.99
C THR A 235 -16.45 -3.57 17.07
N LEU A 236 -15.23 -4.01 16.78
CA LEU A 236 -14.98 -5.14 15.89
C LEU A 236 -15.33 -6.50 16.54
N GLY A 237 -15.15 -6.63 17.85
CA GLY A 237 -15.41 -7.85 18.62
C GLY A 237 -14.15 -8.66 18.98
N GLY A 238 -14.28 -9.54 19.96
CA GLY A 238 -13.17 -10.30 20.54
C GLY A 238 -12.41 -11.20 19.57
N SER A 239 -13.09 -11.78 18.58
CA SER A 239 -12.44 -12.62 17.55
C SER A 239 -11.40 -11.83 16.76
N TRP A 240 -11.70 -10.57 16.41
CA TRP A 240 -10.75 -9.69 15.72
C TRP A 240 -9.51 -9.40 16.55
N LYS A 241 -9.68 -9.22 17.87
CA LYS A 241 -8.53 -9.05 18.76
C LYS A 241 -7.65 -10.30 18.75
N SER A 242 -8.23 -11.48 18.89
CA SER A 242 -7.49 -12.75 18.85
C SER A 242 -6.75 -12.93 17.51
N TRP A 243 -7.40 -12.63 16.40
CA TRP A 243 -6.80 -12.68 15.07
C TRP A 243 -5.67 -11.66 14.89
N PHE A 244 -5.86 -10.40 15.33
CA PHE A 244 -4.82 -9.38 15.25
C PHE A 244 -3.61 -9.77 16.10
N ASP A 245 -3.84 -10.30 17.30
CA ASP A 245 -2.78 -10.79 18.18
C ASP A 245 -2.05 -12.00 17.55
N ALA A 246 -2.74 -12.86 16.81
CA ALA A 246 -2.12 -13.97 16.07
C ALA A 246 -1.26 -13.44 14.89
N MET A 247 -1.80 -12.52 14.08
CA MET A 247 -1.08 -11.89 12.97
C MET A 247 0.18 -11.16 13.43
N SER A 248 0.11 -10.40 14.52
CA SER A 248 1.25 -9.64 15.05
C SER A 248 2.37 -10.51 15.63
N LYS A 249 2.09 -11.77 15.96
CA LYS A 249 3.04 -12.76 16.50
C LYS A 249 3.64 -13.67 15.43
N LEU A 250 3.25 -13.54 14.17
CA LEU A 250 3.94 -14.23 13.07
C LEU A 250 5.39 -13.76 13.05
N SER A 251 6.37 -14.69 13.06
CA SER A 251 7.78 -14.36 13.28
C SER A 251 8.31 -13.20 12.41
N GLY A 252 8.04 -13.22 11.10
CA GLY A 252 8.45 -12.15 10.19
C GLY A 252 7.73 -10.81 10.44
N ILE A 253 6.47 -10.86 10.86
CA ILE A 253 5.67 -9.67 11.19
C ILE A 253 6.10 -9.08 12.51
N GLU A 254 6.26 -9.90 13.55
CA GLU A 254 6.72 -9.46 14.87
C GLU A 254 8.08 -8.77 14.78
N ALA A 255 9.02 -9.36 14.01
CA ALA A 255 10.32 -8.76 13.74
C ALA A 255 10.19 -7.42 13.01
N TYR A 256 9.37 -7.37 11.95
CA TYR A 256 9.17 -6.14 11.19
C TYR A 256 8.49 -5.04 12.01
N LEU A 257 7.48 -5.35 12.82
CA LEU A 257 6.82 -4.36 13.69
C LEU A 257 7.82 -3.73 14.68
N LYS A 258 8.81 -4.49 15.16
CA LYS A 258 9.87 -3.96 16.03
C LYS A 258 10.87 -3.07 15.28
N SER A 259 11.18 -3.38 14.02
CA SER A 259 12.21 -2.69 13.24
C SER A 259 11.70 -1.63 12.28
N ARG A 260 10.40 -1.59 11.96
CA ARG A 260 9.84 -0.66 10.97
C ARG A 260 10.05 0.80 11.42
N PRO A 261 10.19 1.74 10.47
CA PRO A 261 10.31 3.17 10.76
C PRO A 261 9.32 3.67 11.83
N LYS A 262 9.85 4.40 12.81
CA LYS A 262 9.10 4.93 13.96
C LYS A 262 8.88 6.43 13.82
N ALA A 263 7.87 6.93 14.52
CA ALA A 263 7.60 8.36 14.59
C ALA A 263 8.83 9.13 15.07
N ASN A 264 8.94 10.39 14.66
CA ASN A 264 10.08 11.28 14.91
C ASN A 264 11.43 10.82 14.30
N GLY A 265 11.46 9.69 13.57
CA GLY A 265 12.65 9.22 12.84
C GLY A 265 12.85 9.85 11.47
N GLY A 266 11.87 10.62 10.96
CA GLY A 266 11.93 11.25 9.63
C GLY A 266 11.68 10.30 8.45
N GLU A 267 11.45 9.01 8.71
CA GLU A 267 11.30 7.96 7.70
C GLU A 267 9.85 7.47 7.53
N VAL A 268 8.91 7.97 8.35
CA VAL A 268 7.51 7.55 8.33
C VAL A 268 6.53 8.70 8.57
N GLY A 269 5.52 8.78 7.72
CA GLY A 269 4.50 9.82 7.77
C GLY A 269 4.98 11.14 7.15
N PHE A 270 4.07 11.88 6.53
CA PHE A 270 4.40 13.24 6.09
C PHE A 270 4.55 14.16 7.31
N PRO A 271 5.36 15.23 7.21
CA PRO A 271 5.58 16.16 8.31
C PRO A 271 4.27 16.67 8.92
N GLY A 272 4.15 16.58 10.24
CA GLY A 272 2.96 17.00 10.99
C GLY A 272 1.79 16.00 10.97
N SER A 273 1.89 14.89 10.25
CA SER A 273 0.90 13.81 10.32
C SER A 273 0.96 13.09 11.68
N ARG A 274 -0.12 12.38 12.04
CA ARG A 274 -0.17 11.62 13.30
C ARG A 274 0.88 10.52 13.35
N ILE A 275 1.07 9.79 12.25
CA ILE A 275 2.08 8.72 12.17
C ILE A 275 3.51 9.26 12.29
N ALA A 276 3.77 10.49 11.83
CA ALA A 276 5.08 11.10 11.97
C ALA A 276 5.41 11.54 13.41
N THR A 277 4.39 11.71 14.28
CA THR A 277 4.54 12.44 15.55
C THR A 277 4.16 11.65 16.80
N LEU A 278 3.20 10.73 16.73
CA LEU A 278 2.77 9.91 17.86
C LEU A 278 3.73 8.74 18.07
N PRO A 279 4.13 8.40 19.30
CA PRO A 279 4.83 7.14 19.57
C PRO A 279 3.98 5.95 19.06
N LEU A 280 4.58 5.09 18.22
CA LEU A 280 3.89 3.97 17.56
C LEU A 280 4.55 2.65 17.92
N ASP A 281 3.73 1.63 18.05
CA ASP A 281 4.15 0.24 18.28
C ASP A 281 5.01 0.05 19.56
N ASP A 282 4.71 0.87 20.58
CA ASP A 282 5.22 0.73 21.96
C ASP A 282 4.49 -0.38 22.74
#